data_AF-A0AAD2A8P6-F1
#
_entry.id   AF-A0AAD2A8P6-F1
#
_cell.length_a   1.000
_cell.length_b   1.000
_cell.length_c   1.000
_cell.angle_alpha   90.00
_cell.angle_beta   90.00
_cell.angle_gamma   90.00
#
_symmetry.space_group_name_H-M   'P 1'
#
loop_
_entity.id
_entity.type
_entity.pdbx_description
1 polymer ?
#
loop_
_entity_poly.entity_id
_entity_poly.type
_entity_poly.pdbx_seq_one_letter_code
_entity_poly.pdbx_strand_id
1 'polypeptide(L)'
;MKAELRGNSSSISLQNPSLYNTSQSSIPGALKECLGSLDGACIEKLLLHFASALENKDVTLAQQVMWVLNNVASSIGDPNQRLTSWFLKALISRAARVCPTTVSFDGQGVLQRRTMTVIELAGYVDLIPWHRFGFCASNSAIFMAIQGLPRVHILDFSITYCMQWPTLIDALAKRSEGPPSLRISVPSWRPPVPPLLNVSCEEVCQRLTKFAKFKDVPFEINVIEVSPLSPTDAGISQLGSSNHYDLLLSQLNPSTLKLRDDEALVINCQNWLRYLPDEVMGTTPHDTSCRDAFLDTIKDLSPCIVTVVDEDCDLGTSNLESRITTCFNYLWIPFDAFETFLPKNSPQRIEYEAV
;
A
#
# COMPACT_ATOMS: atom_id res chain seq x y z
N MET A 1 35.76 19.82 -53.35
CA MET A 1 34.82 20.33 -54.36
C MET A 1 34.04 21.47 -53.74
N LYS A 2 34.38 22.71 -54.11
CA LYS A 2 33.56 23.91 -53.84
C LYS A 2 32.55 24.05 -54.98
N ALA A 3 31.31 24.35 -54.66
CA ALA A 3 30.35 24.94 -55.59
C ALA A 3 29.48 25.94 -54.82
N GLU A 4 29.68 27.22 -55.10
CA GLU A 4 28.77 28.31 -54.77
C GLU A 4 27.61 28.31 -55.76
N LEU A 5 26.41 28.75 -55.36
CA LEU A 5 25.46 29.40 -56.27
C LEU A 5 24.53 30.36 -55.49
N ARG A 6 24.59 31.61 -55.94
CA ARG A 6 23.72 32.80 -55.81
C ARG A 6 22.28 32.60 -55.32
N GLY A 7 21.84 33.56 -54.50
CA GLY A 7 20.49 33.64 -53.94
C GLY A 7 19.42 34.33 -54.80
N ASN A 8 18.26 34.51 -54.17
CA ASN A 8 17.27 35.51 -54.54
C ASN A 8 16.37 35.84 -53.34
N SER A 9 16.28 37.12 -53.01
CA SER A 9 15.39 37.71 -52.02
C SER A 9 13.98 37.89 -52.59
N SER A 10 12.96 37.46 -51.86
CA SER A 10 11.61 38.02 -51.97
C SER A 10 10.98 38.12 -50.59
N SER A 11 10.80 39.36 -50.16
CA SER A 11 10.11 39.79 -48.95
C SER A 11 8.60 39.62 -49.12
N ILE A 12 7.96 38.85 -48.23
CA ILE A 12 6.50 38.84 -48.08
C ILE A 12 6.19 39.41 -46.70
N SER A 13 5.64 40.62 -46.67
CA SER A 13 5.08 41.23 -45.47
C SER A 13 3.72 40.61 -45.18
N LEU A 14 3.54 40.11 -43.96
CA LEU A 14 2.21 39.82 -43.41
C LEU A 14 2.01 40.73 -42.19
N GLN A 15 1.54 41.94 -42.46
CA GLN A 15 0.74 42.69 -41.49
C GLN A 15 -0.72 42.31 -41.70
N ASN A 16 -1.33 41.67 -40.70
CA ASN A 16 -2.74 41.85 -40.42
C ASN A 16 -2.97 41.59 -38.92
N PRO A 17 -3.14 42.64 -38.09
CA PRO A 17 -3.32 42.50 -36.65
C PRO A 17 -4.80 42.67 -36.29
N SER A 18 -5.57 41.58 -36.27
CA SER A 18 -6.82 41.48 -35.51
C SER A 18 -7.43 40.12 -35.75
N LEU A 19 -7.52 39.30 -34.71
CA LEU A 19 -8.46 38.17 -34.49
C LEU A 19 -7.85 37.08 -33.60
N TYR A 20 -7.18 37.45 -32.50
CA TYR A 20 -6.98 36.56 -31.35
C TYR A 20 -7.02 37.41 -30.08
N ASN A 21 -8.21 37.88 -29.73
CA ASN A 21 -8.49 38.40 -28.39
C ASN A 21 -9.33 37.36 -27.65
N THR A 22 -8.77 36.16 -27.48
CA THR A 22 -9.23 35.25 -26.44
C THR A 22 -8.66 35.80 -25.14
N SER A 23 -9.55 36.28 -24.27
CA SER A 23 -9.24 36.73 -22.92
C SER A 23 -8.38 35.68 -22.21
N GLN A 24 -7.09 35.97 -22.08
CA GLN A 24 -6.21 35.27 -21.14
C GLN A 24 -6.81 35.49 -19.75
N SER A 25 -7.55 34.50 -19.25
CA SER A 25 -7.86 34.42 -17.83
C SER A 25 -6.54 34.44 -17.10
N SER A 26 -6.29 35.50 -16.33
CA SER A 26 -5.06 35.66 -15.57
C SER A 26 -4.88 34.44 -14.70
N ILE A 27 -3.76 33.73 -14.89
CA ILE A 27 -3.35 32.65 -14.00
C ILE A 27 -3.36 33.22 -12.58
N PRO A 28 -4.13 32.64 -11.63
CA PRO A 28 -4.14 33.09 -10.25
C PRO A 28 -2.72 33.22 -9.71
N GLY A 29 -2.43 34.29 -8.94
CA GLY A 29 -1.08 34.59 -8.45
C GLY A 29 -0.39 33.41 -7.76
N ALA A 30 -1.16 32.51 -7.13
CA ALA A 30 -0.70 31.27 -6.52
C ALA A 30 0.01 30.30 -7.49
N LEU A 31 -0.46 30.20 -8.73
CA LEU A 31 0.15 29.35 -9.76
C LEU A 31 1.41 29.98 -10.35
N LYS A 32 1.60 31.30 -10.22
CA LYS A 32 2.76 32.02 -10.76
C LYS A 32 4.05 31.75 -9.97
N GLU A 33 3.94 31.51 -8.66
CA GLU A 33 5.07 31.10 -7.80
C GLU A 33 5.58 29.69 -8.14
N CYS A 34 4.73 28.82 -8.69
CA CYS A 34 5.04 27.44 -9.02
C CYS A 34 5.84 27.28 -10.34
N LEU A 35 5.96 28.32 -11.17
CA LEU A 35 6.52 28.23 -12.52
C LEU A 35 8.05 28.45 -12.60
N GLY A 36 8.71 28.77 -11.49
CA GLY A 36 10.15 29.08 -11.46
C GLY A 36 11.09 27.87 -11.29
N SER A 37 10.63 26.81 -10.63
CA SER A 37 11.30 25.53 -10.42
C SER A 37 10.23 24.47 -10.14
N LEU A 38 10.20 23.40 -10.94
CA LEU A 38 9.23 22.30 -10.83
C LEU A 38 9.75 21.24 -9.84
N ASP A 39 10.04 21.65 -8.61
CA ASP A 39 10.51 20.74 -7.57
C ASP A 39 9.36 20.07 -6.80
N GLY A 40 9.70 19.14 -5.89
CA GLY A 40 8.70 18.42 -5.08
C GLY A 40 7.81 19.34 -4.25
N ALA A 41 8.33 20.45 -3.73
CA ALA A 41 7.56 21.42 -2.94
C ALA A 41 6.55 22.20 -3.80
N CYS A 42 6.95 22.54 -5.03
CA CYS A 42 6.05 23.11 -6.03
C CYS A 42 4.90 22.15 -6.39
N ILE A 43 5.23 20.89 -6.65
CA ILE A 43 4.25 19.84 -6.96
C ILE A 43 3.27 19.64 -5.79
N GLU A 44 3.77 19.56 -4.56
CA GLU A 44 2.93 19.44 -3.38
C GLU A 44 1.93 20.61 -3.29
N LYS A 45 2.40 21.85 -3.44
CA LYS A 45 1.53 23.04 -3.47
C LYS A 45 0.47 22.96 -4.56
N LEU A 46 0.81 22.50 -5.76
CA LEU A 46 -0.17 22.31 -6.84
C LEU A 46 -1.23 21.27 -6.46
N LEU A 47 -0.83 20.16 -5.84
CA LEU A 47 -1.78 19.14 -5.35
C LEU A 47 -2.70 19.69 -4.27
N LEU A 48 -2.17 20.49 -3.33
CA LEU A 48 -2.95 21.15 -2.29
C LEU A 48 -3.93 22.17 -2.86
N HIS A 49 -3.50 22.99 -3.82
CA HIS A 49 -4.40 23.93 -4.51
C HIS A 49 -5.53 23.20 -5.25
N PHE A 50 -5.24 22.04 -5.86
CA PHE A 50 -6.28 21.25 -6.52
C PHE A 50 -7.27 20.70 -5.48
N ALA A 51 -6.79 20.18 -4.35
CA ALA A 51 -7.63 19.70 -3.27
C ALA A 51 -8.55 20.79 -2.69
N SER A 52 -7.98 21.96 -2.41
CA SER A 52 -8.71 23.12 -1.91
C SER A 52 -9.80 23.57 -2.88
N ALA A 53 -9.49 23.61 -4.18
CA ALA A 53 -10.47 23.95 -5.22
C ALA A 53 -11.62 22.93 -5.27
N LEU A 54 -11.34 21.63 -5.10
CA LEU A 54 -12.37 20.59 -5.04
C LEU A 54 -13.27 20.72 -3.80
N GLU A 55 -12.70 21.00 -2.62
CA GLU A 55 -13.47 21.19 -1.38
C GLU A 55 -14.37 22.44 -1.43
N ASN A 56 -13.86 23.52 -2.00
CA ASN A 56 -14.58 24.78 -2.19
C ASN A 56 -15.52 24.78 -3.40
N LYS A 57 -15.54 23.70 -4.19
CA LYS A 57 -16.30 23.58 -5.46
C LYS A 57 -15.97 24.68 -6.47
N ASP A 58 -14.74 25.21 -6.44
CA ASP A 58 -14.24 26.17 -7.43
C ASP A 58 -13.81 25.40 -8.70
N VAL A 59 -14.77 25.22 -9.61
CA VAL A 59 -14.58 24.46 -10.86
C VAL A 59 -13.53 25.12 -11.76
N THR A 60 -13.46 26.45 -11.79
CA THR A 60 -12.52 27.17 -12.65
C THR A 60 -11.09 26.97 -12.18
N LEU A 61 -10.83 27.17 -10.88
CA LEU A 61 -9.52 26.91 -10.30
C LEU A 61 -9.15 25.43 -10.42
N ALA A 62 -10.08 24.52 -10.15
CA ALA A 62 -9.84 23.08 -10.28
C ALA A 62 -9.39 22.69 -11.70
N GLN A 63 -10.07 23.21 -12.74
CA GLN A 63 -9.68 22.97 -14.13
C GLN A 63 -8.30 23.54 -14.48
N GLN A 64 -7.98 24.74 -14.00
CA GLN A 64 -6.68 25.38 -14.24
C GLN A 64 -5.54 24.59 -13.58
N VAL A 65 -5.68 24.25 -12.29
CA VAL A 65 -4.64 23.48 -11.56
C VAL A 65 -4.49 22.08 -12.15
N MET A 66 -5.59 21.42 -12.51
CA MET A 66 -5.56 20.12 -13.18
C MET A 66 -4.84 20.19 -14.53
N TRP A 67 -5.04 21.26 -15.31
CA TRP A 67 -4.31 21.46 -16.56
C TRP A 67 -2.80 21.57 -16.32
N VAL A 68 -2.38 22.33 -15.30
CA VAL A 68 -0.96 22.41 -14.91
C VAL A 68 -0.42 21.04 -14.50
N LEU A 69 -1.11 20.34 -13.59
CA LEU A 69 -0.71 19.02 -13.11
C LEU A 69 -0.60 17.97 -14.23
N ASN A 70 -1.47 18.01 -15.25
CA ASN A 70 -1.36 17.12 -16.42
C ASN A 70 -0.08 17.36 -17.24
N ASN A 71 0.44 18.59 -17.26
CA ASN A 71 1.70 18.91 -17.93
C ASN A 71 2.94 18.60 -17.07
N VAL A 72 2.76 18.47 -15.75
CA VAL A 72 3.83 18.09 -14.80
C VAL A 72 3.96 16.57 -14.67
N ALA A 73 2.83 15.88 -14.61
CA ALA A 73 2.73 14.44 -14.43
C ALA A 73 3.35 13.68 -15.61
N SER A 74 4.18 12.69 -15.31
CA SER A 74 4.75 11.77 -16.29
C SER A 74 4.96 10.39 -15.68
N SER A 75 4.53 9.33 -16.36
CA SER A 75 4.71 7.94 -15.92
C SER A 75 6.14 7.39 -16.13
N ILE A 76 6.97 8.12 -16.88
CA ILE A 76 8.36 7.78 -17.18
C ILE A 76 9.35 8.88 -16.73
N GLY A 77 8.84 9.92 -16.07
CA GLY A 77 9.61 11.04 -15.56
C GLY A 77 10.40 10.69 -14.30
N ASP A 78 10.83 11.71 -13.56
CA ASP A 78 11.45 11.53 -12.24
C ASP A 78 10.43 11.04 -11.17
N PRO A 79 10.88 10.63 -9.97
CA PRO A 79 10.00 10.16 -8.90
C PRO A 79 8.83 11.10 -8.57
N ASN A 80 9.05 12.42 -8.54
CA ASN A 80 8.00 13.38 -8.24
C ASN A 80 6.97 13.43 -9.36
N GLN A 81 7.39 13.41 -10.62
CA GLN A 81 6.47 13.39 -11.76
C GLN A 81 5.62 12.11 -11.82
N ARG A 82 6.21 10.96 -11.49
CA ARG A 82 5.51 9.67 -11.45
C ARG A 82 4.51 9.63 -10.29
N LEU A 83 4.93 10.08 -9.09
CA LEU A 83 4.04 10.21 -7.94
C LEU A 83 2.87 11.17 -8.23
N THR A 84 3.16 12.32 -8.85
CA THR A 84 2.14 13.29 -9.29
C THR A 84 1.11 12.64 -10.21
N SER A 85 1.53 11.74 -11.10
CA SER A 85 0.62 11.02 -12.00
C SER A 85 -0.41 10.19 -11.22
N TRP A 86 0.00 9.56 -10.12
CA TRP A 86 -0.89 8.77 -9.28
C TRP A 86 -1.82 9.65 -8.43
N PHE A 87 -1.31 10.72 -7.83
CA PHE A 87 -2.12 11.70 -7.12
C PHE A 87 -3.17 12.34 -8.03
N LEU A 88 -2.80 12.71 -9.26
CA LEU A 88 -3.70 13.29 -10.23
C LEU A 88 -4.84 12.33 -10.58
N LYS A 89 -4.54 11.05 -10.82
CA LYS A 89 -5.57 10.01 -11.04
C LYS A 89 -6.51 9.90 -9.84
N ALA A 90 -5.98 9.88 -8.62
CA ALA A 90 -6.78 9.78 -7.39
C ALA A 90 -7.69 11.01 -7.20
N LEU A 91 -7.17 12.22 -7.43
CA LEU A 91 -7.92 13.47 -7.29
C LEU A 91 -8.97 13.63 -8.39
N ILE A 92 -8.69 13.21 -9.63
CA ILE A 92 -9.70 13.16 -10.71
C ILE A 92 -10.82 12.18 -10.36
N SER A 93 -10.48 10.98 -9.86
CA SER A 93 -11.47 10.00 -9.41
C SER A 93 -12.36 10.56 -8.29
N ARG A 94 -11.77 11.28 -7.33
CA ARG A 94 -12.51 12.00 -6.29
C ARG A 94 -13.41 13.08 -6.87
N ALA A 95 -12.89 13.90 -7.80
CA ALA A 95 -13.63 14.99 -8.43
C ALA A 95 -14.87 14.47 -9.17
N ALA A 96 -14.77 13.34 -9.88
CA ALA A 96 -15.90 12.72 -10.58
C ALA A 96 -17.04 12.31 -9.61
N ARG A 97 -16.72 11.95 -8.37
CA ARG A 97 -17.71 11.61 -7.33
C ARG A 97 -18.36 12.84 -6.69
N VAL A 98 -17.60 13.92 -6.52
CA VAL A 98 -18.04 15.14 -5.82
C VAL A 98 -18.75 16.12 -6.78
N CYS A 99 -18.34 16.17 -8.05
CA CYS A 99 -18.84 17.07 -9.08
C CYS A 99 -19.21 16.30 -10.38
N PRO A 100 -20.25 15.45 -10.35
CA PRO A 100 -20.56 14.52 -11.46
C PRO A 100 -21.04 15.20 -12.76
N THR A 101 -21.49 16.46 -12.71
CA THR A 101 -22.14 17.16 -13.82
C THR A 101 -21.20 17.97 -14.72
N THR A 102 -19.93 18.18 -14.34
CA THR A 102 -19.04 19.14 -15.01
C THR A 102 -17.76 18.55 -15.59
N VAL A 103 -17.53 17.26 -15.35
CA VAL A 103 -16.34 16.55 -15.83
C VAL A 103 -16.76 15.17 -16.34
N SER A 104 -17.11 15.09 -17.63
CA SER A 104 -17.23 13.81 -18.35
C SER A 104 -15.83 13.21 -18.52
N PHE A 105 -15.27 12.68 -17.42
CA PHE A 105 -14.20 11.71 -17.51
C PHE A 105 -14.85 10.34 -17.68
N ASP A 106 -14.44 9.60 -18.72
CA ASP A 106 -14.59 8.14 -18.77
C ASP A 106 -13.72 7.50 -17.66
N GLY A 107 -14.05 7.82 -16.41
CA GLY A 107 -13.43 7.28 -15.19
C GLY A 107 -13.87 5.85 -14.90
N GLN A 108 -14.34 5.11 -15.91
CA GLN A 108 -14.68 3.69 -15.82
C GLN A 108 -13.46 2.77 -15.87
N GLY A 109 -12.25 3.30 -15.79
CA GLY A 109 -11.10 2.52 -15.38
C GLY A 109 -11.22 2.19 -13.90
N VAL A 110 -11.94 1.12 -13.53
CA VAL A 110 -11.68 0.42 -12.27
C VAL A 110 -10.17 0.28 -12.19
N LEU A 111 -9.52 0.91 -11.20
CA LEU A 111 -8.09 0.68 -10.95
C LEU A 111 -7.97 -0.84 -10.76
N GLN A 112 -7.51 -1.52 -11.81
CA GLN A 112 -7.42 -2.97 -11.82
C GLN A 112 -6.45 -3.31 -10.71
N ARG A 113 -6.96 -3.96 -9.66
CA ARG A 113 -6.16 -4.39 -8.54
C ARG A 113 -5.26 -5.50 -9.04
N ARG A 114 -4.01 -5.15 -9.33
CA ARG A 114 -3.03 -6.09 -9.85
C ARG A 114 -2.69 -7.11 -8.77
N THR A 115 -2.69 -8.38 -9.18
CA THR A 115 -2.15 -9.47 -8.38
C THR A 115 -0.72 -9.78 -8.83
N MET A 116 0.13 -10.14 -7.87
CA MET A 116 1.50 -10.56 -8.07
C MET A 116 1.60 -12.08 -8.00
N THR A 117 2.56 -12.64 -8.73
CA THR A 117 3.14 -13.95 -8.45
C THR A 117 3.92 -13.91 -7.14
N VAL A 118 4.16 -15.08 -6.55
CA VAL A 118 5.02 -15.23 -5.36
C VAL A 118 6.44 -14.67 -5.60
N ILE A 119 6.96 -14.78 -6.83
CA ILE A 119 8.30 -14.28 -7.18
C ILE A 119 8.31 -12.75 -7.25
N GLU A 120 7.30 -12.15 -7.89
CA GLU A 120 7.17 -10.70 -7.95
C GLU A 120 6.98 -10.09 -6.55
N LEU A 121 6.18 -10.74 -5.69
CA LEU A 121 6.01 -10.30 -4.30
C LEU A 121 7.31 -10.39 -3.50
N ALA A 122 8.10 -11.45 -3.68
CA ALA A 122 9.40 -11.56 -3.03
C ALA A 122 10.34 -10.41 -3.46
N GLY A 123 10.38 -10.10 -4.77
CA GLY A 123 11.13 -8.96 -5.29
C GLY A 123 10.63 -7.60 -4.76
N TYR A 124 9.32 -7.42 -4.63
CA TYR A 124 8.71 -6.21 -4.08
C TYR A 124 9.12 -6.00 -2.63
N VAL A 125 8.98 -7.04 -1.80
CA VAL A 125 9.39 -7.05 -0.39
C VAL A 125 10.89 -6.76 -0.22
N ASP A 126 11.74 -7.30 -1.10
CA ASP A 126 13.19 -7.10 -1.03
C ASP A 126 13.62 -5.69 -1.39
N LEU A 127 12.89 -5.01 -2.27
CA LEU A 127 13.18 -3.64 -2.69
C LEU A 127 12.60 -2.58 -1.75
N ILE A 128 11.50 -2.90 -1.06
CA ILE A 128 10.86 -1.97 -0.14
C ILE A 128 11.55 -2.02 1.25
N PRO A 129 12.15 -0.91 1.70
CA PRO A 129 12.98 -0.91 2.91
C PRO A 129 12.23 -1.33 4.19
N TRP A 130 10.97 -0.91 4.36
CA TRP A 130 10.24 -1.14 5.60
C TRP A 130 9.76 -2.58 5.78
N HIS A 131 9.40 -3.30 4.71
CA HIS A 131 9.08 -4.73 4.82
C HIS A 131 10.30 -5.53 5.28
N ARG A 132 11.45 -5.32 4.64
CA ARG A 132 12.69 -6.01 5.01
C ARG A 132 13.13 -5.66 6.43
N PHE A 133 13.09 -4.37 6.79
CA PHE A 133 13.39 -3.92 8.15
C PHE A 133 12.46 -4.57 9.18
N GLY A 134 11.14 -4.52 8.95
CA GLY A 134 10.13 -5.07 9.83
C GLY A 134 10.31 -6.56 10.06
N PHE A 135 10.58 -7.32 9.00
CA PHE A 135 10.86 -8.75 9.07
C PHE A 135 12.13 -9.04 9.86
N CYS A 136 13.22 -8.33 9.58
CA CYS A 136 14.48 -8.52 10.31
C CYS A 136 14.32 -8.21 11.80
N ALA A 137 13.73 -7.07 12.15
CA ALA A 137 13.53 -6.66 13.54
C ALA A 137 12.63 -7.67 14.28
N SER A 138 11.50 -8.05 13.68
CA SER A 138 10.56 -8.99 14.28
C SER A 138 11.16 -10.38 14.40
N ASN A 139 11.84 -10.89 13.37
CA ASN A 139 12.48 -12.20 13.40
C ASN A 139 13.61 -12.24 14.45
N SER A 140 14.40 -11.17 14.60
CA SER A 140 15.43 -11.08 15.65
C SER A 140 14.80 -11.11 17.05
N ALA A 141 13.74 -10.34 17.29
CA ALA A 141 13.05 -10.32 18.57
C ALA A 141 12.42 -11.68 18.90
N ILE A 142 11.73 -12.29 17.93
CA ILE A 142 11.15 -13.63 18.06
C ILE A 142 12.23 -14.66 18.33
N PHE A 143 13.32 -14.67 17.54
CA PHE A 143 14.42 -15.62 17.67
C PHE A 143 15.04 -15.62 19.08
N MET A 144 15.20 -14.43 19.67
CA MET A 144 15.70 -14.29 21.05
C MET A 144 14.65 -14.74 22.08
N ALA A 145 13.39 -14.35 21.90
CA ALA A 145 12.31 -14.69 22.85
C ALA A 145 12.03 -16.19 22.94
N ILE A 146 12.24 -16.93 21.85
CA ILE A 146 12.02 -18.39 21.80
C ILE A 146 13.29 -19.21 22.05
N GLN A 147 14.33 -18.60 22.62
CA GLN A 147 15.57 -19.30 22.94
C GLN A 147 15.31 -20.39 23.99
N GLY A 148 15.83 -21.60 23.75
CA GLY A 148 15.65 -22.77 24.63
C GLY A 148 14.25 -23.40 24.63
N LEU A 149 13.25 -22.81 23.95
CA LEU A 149 11.89 -23.35 23.92
C LEU A 149 11.78 -24.46 22.86
N PRO A 150 11.25 -25.66 23.20
CA PRO A 150 11.23 -26.80 22.29
C PRO A 150 10.11 -26.72 21.23
N ARG A 151 9.06 -25.94 21.50
CA ARG A 151 7.84 -25.83 20.67
C ARG A 151 7.38 -24.38 20.66
N VAL A 152 7.07 -23.88 19.47
CA VAL A 152 6.70 -22.48 19.24
C VAL A 152 5.52 -22.42 18.30
N HIS A 153 4.51 -21.62 18.65
CA HIS A 153 3.37 -21.31 17.81
C HIS A 153 3.33 -19.83 17.49
N ILE A 154 3.37 -19.48 16.21
CA ILE A 154 3.29 -18.11 15.71
C ILE A 154 1.91 -17.87 15.11
N LEU A 155 1.20 -16.85 15.59
CA LEU A 155 0.06 -16.26 14.89
C LEU A 155 0.57 -15.13 14.00
N ASP A 156 0.41 -15.28 12.68
CA ASP A 156 0.87 -14.30 11.69
C ASP A 156 -0.29 -13.49 11.12
N PHE A 157 -0.33 -12.22 11.50
CA PHE A 157 -1.24 -11.21 10.99
C PHE A 157 -0.45 -10.29 10.06
N SER A 158 -0.41 -10.61 8.77
CA SER A 158 0.38 -9.89 7.78
C SER A 158 -0.35 -9.71 6.44
N ILE A 159 -0.02 -8.64 5.72
CA ILE A 159 -0.47 -8.42 4.33
C ILE A 159 0.50 -9.01 3.29
N THR A 160 1.64 -9.54 3.71
CA THR A 160 2.75 -9.97 2.84
C THR A 160 2.85 -11.50 2.69
N TYR A 161 1.73 -12.22 2.83
CA TYR A 161 1.60 -13.66 2.52
C TYR A 161 2.78 -14.54 2.96
N CYS A 162 3.10 -14.53 4.26
CA CYS A 162 4.14 -15.38 4.85
C CYS A 162 5.59 -15.12 4.38
N MET A 163 5.86 -14.03 3.62
CA MET A 163 7.21 -13.73 3.10
C MET A 163 8.28 -13.52 4.18
N GLN A 164 7.88 -13.23 5.43
CA GLN A 164 8.77 -13.11 6.57
C GLN A 164 9.42 -14.45 6.96
N TRP A 165 8.66 -15.55 6.91
CA TRP A 165 8.98 -16.80 7.58
C TRP A 165 10.15 -17.62 7.00
N PRO A 166 10.43 -17.61 5.69
CA PRO A 166 11.61 -18.32 5.16
C PRO A 166 12.93 -17.91 5.84
N THR A 167 13.11 -16.62 6.15
CA THR A 167 14.33 -16.14 6.81
C THR A 167 14.43 -16.56 8.28
N LEU A 168 13.30 -16.59 9.00
CA LEU A 168 13.26 -17.11 10.38
C LEU A 168 13.53 -18.61 10.42
N ILE A 169 12.90 -19.39 9.53
CA ILE A 169 13.11 -20.84 9.42
C ILE A 169 14.57 -21.16 9.13
N ASP A 170 15.21 -20.44 8.20
CA ASP A 170 16.63 -20.62 7.91
C ASP A 170 17.53 -20.29 9.10
N ALA A 171 17.20 -19.26 9.89
CA ALA A 171 17.91 -18.93 11.11
C ALA A 171 17.73 -19.99 12.20
N LEU A 172 16.51 -20.49 12.40
CA LEU A 172 16.20 -21.54 13.39
C LEU A 172 16.90 -22.86 13.08
N ALA A 173 16.99 -23.24 11.80
CA ALA A 173 17.71 -24.43 11.36
C ALA A 173 19.20 -24.42 11.73
N LYS A 174 19.79 -23.24 11.93
CA LYS A 174 21.22 -23.04 12.24
C LYS A 174 21.50 -22.93 13.74
N ARG A 175 20.51 -23.08 14.61
CA ARG A 175 20.69 -23.03 16.08
C ARG A 175 21.56 -24.18 16.55
N SER A 176 22.44 -23.90 17.52
CA SER A 176 23.36 -24.88 18.12
C SER A 176 22.64 -26.06 18.77
N GLU A 177 21.49 -25.80 19.35
CA GLU A 177 20.60 -26.74 20.05
C GLU A 177 19.61 -27.45 19.11
N GLY A 178 19.66 -27.14 17.81
CA GLY A 178 18.69 -27.58 16.82
C GLY A 178 17.44 -26.68 16.74
N PRO A 179 16.63 -26.83 15.68
CA PRO A 179 15.41 -26.06 15.51
C PRO A 179 14.30 -26.55 16.46
N PRO A 180 13.43 -25.64 16.97
CA PRO A 180 12.22 -26.03 17.68
C PRO A 180 11.18 -26.64 16.73
N SER A 181 10.17 -27.31 17.29
CA SER A 181 8.94 -27.59 16.54
C SER A 181 8.20 -26.29 16.31
N LEU A 182 8.11 -25.86 15.05
CA LEU A 182 7.51 -24.58 14.66
C LEU A 182 6.11 -24.78 14.10
N ARG A 183 5.12 -24.13 14.70
CA ARG A 183 3.75 -24.05 14.20
C ARG A 183 3.46 -22.62 13.78
N ILE A 184 2.89 -22.40 12.60
CA ILE A 184 2.45 -21.08 12.15
C ILE A 184 0.94 -21.13 11.87
N SER A 185 0.20 -20.13 12.30
CA SER A 185 -1.21 -19.99 11.95
C SER A 185 -1.47 -18.62 11.33
N VAL A 186 -2.11 -18.63 10.16
CA VAL A 186 -2.39 -17.44 9.36
C VAL A 186 -3.89 -17.35 9.09
N PRO A 187 -4.51 -16.15 9.07
CA PRO A 187 -5.91 -16.03 8.68
C PRO A 187 -6.09 -16.28 7.17
N SER A 188 -7.18 -16.95 6.78
CA SER A 188 -7.55 -17.12 5.36
C SER A 188 -7.96 -15.80 4.70
N TRP A 189 -8.50 -14.88 5.50
CA TRP A 189 -8.82 -13.52 5.09
C TRP A 189 -7.70 -12.54 5.44
N ARG A 190 -7.48 -11.55 4.55
CA ARG A 190 -6.57 -10.42 4.76
C ARG A 190 -7.28 -9.14 4.32
N PRO A 191 -6.94 -7.97 4.88
CA PRO A 191 -7.40 -6.69 4.36
C PRO A 191 -7.15 -6.63 2.84
N PRO A 192 -8.12 -6.21 2.03
CA PRO A 192 -8.02 -6.26 0.57
C PRO A 192 -7.22 -5.07 0.05
N VAL A 193 -5.97 -4.98 0.50
CA VAL A 193 -4.99 -3.92 0.21
C VAL A 193 -3.77 -4.53 -0.48
N PRO A 194 -3.07 -3.77 -1.33
CA PRO A 194 -1.83 -4.23 -1.95
C PRO A 194 -0.72 -4.51 -0.91
N PRO A 195 0.24 -5.39 -1.22
CA PRO A 195 0.30 -6.22 -2.43
C PRO A 195 -0.75 -7.32 -2.40
N LEU A 196 -1.32 -7.67 -3.56
CA LEU A 196 -2.26 -8.79 -3.70
C LEU A 196 -1.58 -9.96 -4.40
N LEU A 197 -1.94 -11.19 -4.04
CA LEU A 197 -1.33 -12.39 -4.59
C LEU A 197 -2.28 -13.12 -5.56
N ASN A 198 -1.72 -13.73 -6.61
CA ASN A 198 -2.47 -14.47 -7.62
C ASN A 198 -2.61 -15.97 -7.33
N VAL A 199 -2.11 -16.43 -6.17
CA VAL A 199 -2.27 -17.81 -5.69
C VAL A 199 -3.03 -17.81 -4.37
N SER A 200 -3.63 -18.95 -4.04
CA SER A 200 -4.38 -19.11 -2.80
C SER A 200 -3.46 -19.17 -1.57
N CYS A 201 -4.04 -18.98 -0.38
CA CYS A 201 -3.30 -19.08 0.88
C CYS A 201 -2.72 -20.50 1.05
N GLU A 202 -3.45 -21.53 0.64
CA GLU A 202 -3.04 -22.93 0.77
C GLU A 202 -1.78 -23.22 -0.06
N GLU A 203 -1.68 -22.68 -1.27
CA GLU A 203 -0.49 -22.83 -2.12
C GLU A 203 0.74 -22.18 -1.48
N VAL A 204 0.60 -20.98 -0.89
CA VAL A 204 1.68 -20.33 -0.13
C VAL A 204 2.10 -21.18 1.07
N CYS A 205 1.13 -21.66 1.84
CA CYS A 205 1.37 -22.53 2.99
C CYS A 205 2.10 -23.81 2.58
N GLN A 206 1.71 -24.45 1.47
CA GLN A 206 2.39 -25.64 0.95
C GLN A 206 3.85 -25.36 0.55
N ARG A 207 4.13 -24.22 -0.07
CA ARG A 207 5.51 -23.81 -0.41
C ARG A 207 6.35 -23.61 0.85
N LEU A 208 5.80 -22.95 1.86
CA LEU A 208 6.49 -22.74 3.14
C LEU A 208 6.76 -24.07 3.86
N THR A 209 5.80 -24.99 3.88
CA THR A 209 5.98 -26.34 4.44
C THR A 209 7.09 -27.12 3.73
N LYS A 210 7.15 -27.05 2.39
CA LYS A 210 8.23 -27.68 1.62
C LYS A 210 9.59 -27.06 1.96
N PHE A 211 9.66 -25.74 2.12
CA PHE A 211 10.89 -25.05 2.51
C PHE A 211 11.34 -25.41 3.92
N ALA A 212 10.43 -25.47 4.91
CA ALA A 212 10.74 -25.88 6.27
C ALA A 212 11.27 -27.32 6.32
N LYS A 213 10.63 -28.23 5.58
CA LYS A 213 11.11 -29.61 5.42
C LYS A 213 12.50 -29.67 4.77
N PHE A 214 12.77 -28.85 3.77
CA PHE A 214 14.10 -28.76 3.14
C PHE A 214 15.18 -28.24 4.10
N LYS A 215 14.79 -27.45 5.11
CA LYS A 215 15.68 -26.95 6.17
C LYS A 215 15.74 -27.85 7.41
N ASP A 216 15.15 -29.04 7.34
CA ASP A 216 15.06 -30.00 8.46
C ASP A 216 14.44 -29.39 9.74
N VAL A 217 13.50 -28.44 9.58
CA VAL A 217 12.74 -27.83 10.69
C VAL A 217 11.41 -28.57 10.85
N PRO A 218 11.08 -29.13 12.03
CA PRO A 218 9.76 -29.70 12.28
C PRO A 218 8.70 -28.60 12.20
N PHE A 219 7.74 -28.75 11.28
CA PHE A 219 6.88 -27.64 10.87
C PHE A 219 5.42 -28.03 10.68
N GLU A 220 4.52 -27.19 11.18
CA GLU A 220 3.06 -27.26 10.99
C GLU A 220 2.55 -25.88 10.57
N ILE A 221 1.68 -25.81 9.56
CA ILE A 221 0.99 -24.57 9.20
C ILE A 221 -0.51 -24.78 9.16
N ASN A 222 -1.24 -23.90 9.85
CA ASN A 222 -2.69 -23.92 9.93
C ASN A 222 -3.26 -22.63 9.35
N VAL A 223 -4.39 -22.76 8.65
CA VAL A 223 -5.15 -21.61 8.17
C VAL A 223 -6.33 -21.41 9.12
N ILE A 224 -6.45 -20.21 9.69
CA ILE A 224 -7.58 -19.81 10.51
C ILE A 224 -8.69 -19.41 9.54
N GLU A 225 -9.73 -20.23 9.45
CA GLU A 225 -10.81 -20.00 8.51
C GLU A 225 -11.68 -18.81 8.92
N VAL A 226 -11.61 -17.74 8.12
CA VAL A 226 -12.42 -16.53 8.26
C VAL A 226 -13.41 -16.49 7.10
N SER A 227 -14.35 -17.43 7.08
CA SER A 227 -15.42 -17.51 6.07
C SER A 227 -16.80 -17.49 6.75
N PRO A 228 -17.79 -16.79 6.19
CA PRO A 228 -19.17 -16.96 6.64
C PRO A 228 -19.61 -18.41 6.35
N LEU A 229 -20.17 -19.08 7.34
CA LEU A 229 -20.48 -20.53 7.34
C LEU A 229 -21.57 -20.98 6.34
N SER A 230 -21.88 -20.22 5.28
CA SER A 230 -22.96 -20.55 4.34
C SER A 230 -22.59 -20.31 2.86
N PRO A 231 -22.48 -21.37 2.03
CA PRO A 231 -22.21 -21.28 0.59
C PRO A 231 -23.37 -20.72 -0.26
N THR A 232 -24.54 -20.45 0.33
CA THR A 232 -25.76 -20.07 -0.41
C THR A 232 -25.81 -18.59 -0.79
N ASP A 233 -24.94 -17.74 -0.25
CA ASP A 233 -24.94 -16.29 -0.51
C ASP A 233 -23.78 -15.81 -1.40
N ALA A 234 -23.11 -16.73 -2.10
CA ALA A 234 -22.01 -16.44 -3.04
C ALA A 234 -22.40 -15.55 -4.25
N GLY A 235 -23.64 -15.05 -4.30
CA GLY A 235 -24.13 -14.07 -5.25
C GLY A 235 -24.02 -12.60 -4.82
N ILE A 236 -23.65 -12.30 -3.57
CA ILE A 236 -23.53 -10.91 -3.10
C ILE A 236 -22.05 -10.53 -2.95
N SER A 237 -21.49 -10.06 -4.06
CA SER A 237 -20.22 -9.34 -4.10
C SER A 237 -20.37 -7.98 -3.41
N GLN A 238 -20.44 -7.97 -2.07
CA GLN A 238 -20.22 -6.80 -1.18
C GLN A 238 -20.52 -7.13 0.31
N LEU A 239 -20.08 -8.28 0.83
CA LEU A 239 -20.03 -8.44 2.28
C LEU A 239 -18.93 -7.51 2.83
N GLY A 240 -19.31 -6.53 3.65
CA GLY A 240 -18.39 -5.49 4.15
C GLY A 240 -17.17 -6.07 4.89
N SER A 241 -16.07 -5.30 4.91
CA SER A 241 -14.84 -5.65 5.64
C SER A 241 -15.07 -5.85 7.14
N SER A 242 -16.10 -5.23 7.72
CA SER A 242 -16.49 -5.37 9.14
C SER A 242 -16.87 -6.81 9.50
N ASN A 243 -17.68 -7.50 8.68
CA ASN A 243 -18.13 -8.86 8.99
C ASN A 243 -16.96 -9.88 9.03
N HIS A 244 -15.94 -9.71 8.18
CA HIS A 244 -14.78 -10.60 8.19
C HIS A 244 -13.91 -10.36 9.43
N TYR A 245 -13.84 -9.12 9.90
CA TYR A 245 -13.11 -8.76 11.09
C TYR A 245 -13.74 -9.39 12.34
N ASP A 246 -15.06 -9.32 12.50
CA ASP A 246 -15.77 -9.93 13.62
C ASP A 246 -15.61 -11.46 13.62
N LEU A 247 -15.70 -12.07 12.44
CA LEU A 247 -15.43 -13.50 12.28
C LEU A 247 -14.01 -13.83 12.69
N LEU A 248 -13.00 -13.06 12.26
CA LEU A 248 -11.62 -13.27 12.68
C LEU A 248 -11.48 -13.22 14.19
N LEU A 249 -11.97 -12.16 14.85
CA LEU A 249 -11.92 -12.04 16.30
C LEU A 249 -12.56 -13.25 17.01
N SER A 250 -13.69 -13.74 16.51
CA SER A 250 -14.34 -14.93 17.08
C SER A 250 -13.48 -16.20 16.98
N GLN A 251 -12.60 -16.28 15.98
CA GLN A 251 -11.67 -17.41 15.81
C GLN A 251 -10.42 -17.28 16.69
N LEU A 252 -10.13 -16.10 17.24
CA LEU A 252 -8.96 -15.85 18.09
C LEU A 252 -9.22 -16.25 19.55
N ASN A 253 -9.53 -17.52 19.77
CA ASN A 253 -9.68 -18.09 21.10
C ASN A 253 -8.86 -19.38 21.24
N PRO A 254 -8.49 -19.81 22.47
CA PRO A 254 -7.62 -20.95 22.68
C PRO A 254 -8.08 -22.25 22.03
N SER A 255 -9.40 -22.50 22.01
CA SER A 255 -9.98 -23.74 21.49
C SER A 255 -9.95 -23.84 19.97
N THR A 256 -10.31 -22.75 19.28
CA THR A 256 -10.24 -22.67 17.81
C THR A 256 -8.80 -22.71 17.33
N LEU A 257 -7.91 -21.97 17.99
CA LEU A 257 -6.48 -21.94 17.66
C LEU A 257 -5.73 -23.23 18.05
N LYS A 258 -6.40 -24.12 18.78
CA LYS A 258 -5.87 -25.37 19.34
C LYS A 258 -4.55 -25.13 20.07
N LEU A 259 -4.52 -24.09 20.91
CA LEU A 259 -3.34 -23.74 21.69
C LEU A 259 -2.93 -24.91 22.57
N ARG A 260 -1.63 -25.14 22.67
CA ARG A 260 -1.04 -26.23 23.44
C ARG A 260 -0.28 -25.64 24.62
N ASP A 261 -0.49 -26.19 25.82
CA ASP A 261 0.20 -25.70 27.03
C ASP A 261 1.73 -25.87 26.96
N ASP A 262 2.21 -26.74 26.06
CA ASP A 262 3.62 -27.06 25.88
C ASP A 262 4.33 -26.24 24.79
N GLU A 263 3.65 -25.25 24.18
CA GLU A 263 4.22 -24.39 23.15
C GLU A 263 4.22 -22.91 23.54
N ALA A 264 5.27 -22.21 23.15
CA ALA A 264 5.36 -20.76 23.35
C ALA A 264 4.56 -20.03 22.27
N LEU A 265 3.61 -19.19 22.67
CA LEU A 265 2.79 -18.41 21.74
C LEU A 265 3.46 -17.08 21.38
N VAL A 266 3.65 -16.85 20.09
CA VAL A 266 4.18 -15.62 19.49
C VAL A 266 3.07 -15.01 18.65
N ILE A 267 2.88 -13.69 18.74
CA ILE A 267 1.94 -12.97 17.87
C ILE A 267 2.72 -11.95 17.05
N ASN A 268 2.61 -12.04 15.73
CA ASN A 268 3.33 -11.18 14.79
C ASN A 268 2.34 -10.40 13.93
N CYS A 269 2.41 -9.07 14.01
CA CYS A 269 1.59 -8.15 13.24
C CYS A 269 2.48 -7.32 12.31
N GLN A 270 2.32 -7.50 10.99
CA GLN A 270 3.03 -6.74 9.95
C GLN A 270 2.03 -5.90 9.16
N ASN A 271 2.02 -4.59 9.41
CA ASN A 271 1.09 -3.59 8.86
C ASN A 271 -0.39 -3.93 9.08
N TRP A 272 -0.71 -4.82 10.02
CA TRP A 272 -2.06 -5.34 10.18
C TRP A 272 -3.00 -4.33 10.85
N LEU A 273 -2.54 -3.69 11.92
CA LEU A 273 -3.36 -2.81 12.77
C LEU A 273 -3.87 -1.59 12.00
N ARG A 274 -3.04 -1.00 11.14
CA ARG A 274 -3.41 0.07 10.22
C ARG A 274 -4.68 -0.21 9.41
N TYR A 275 -4.84 -1.44 8.94
CA TYR A 275 -5.95 -1.82 8.06
C TYR A 275 -7.16 -2.39 8.80
N LEU A 276 -7.13 -2.39 10.14
CA LEU A 276 -8.33 -2.64 10.92
C LEU A 276 -9.30 -1.47 10.76
N PRO A 277 -10.62 -1.72 10.73
CA PRO A 277 -11.62 -0.65 10.59
C PRO A 277 -11.48 0.41 11.70
N ASP A 278 -11.71 1.67 11.37
CA ASP A 278 -11.84 2.76 12.36
C ASP A 278 -13.22 2.75 13.05
N GLU A 279 -14.12 1.86 12.63
CA GLU A 279 -15.47 1.75 13.17
C GLU A 279 -15.43 1.35 14.65
N VAL A 280 -16.24 2.04 15.42
CA VAL A 280 -16.40 1.84 16.86
C VAL A 280 -17.47 0.78 17.07
N MET A 281 -17.14 -0.29 17.80
CA MET A 281 -18.06 -1.40 18.01
C MET A 281 -19.09 -1.06 19.09
N GLY A 282 -20.25 -0.51 18.68
CA GLY A 282 -21.41 -0.32 19.56
C GLY A 282 -22.19 0.98 19.31
N THR A 283 -23.04 1.35 20.27
CA THR A 283 -23.82 2.61 20.28
C THR A 283 -23.58 3.43 21.54
N THR A 284 -22.55 3.11 22.34
CA THR A 284 -22.33 3.69 23.67
C THR A 284 -21.02 4.47 23.78
N PRO A 285 -20.91 5.43 24.71
CA PRO A 285 -19.72 6.29 24.84
C PRO A 285 -18.43 5.58 25.30
N HIS A 286 -18.49 4.26 25.56
CA HIS A 286 -17.37 3.41 26.00
C HIS A 286 -16.94 2.38 24.95
N ASP A 287 -17.44 2.50 23.73
CA ASP A 287 -17.18 1.51 22.70
C ASP A 287 -15.69 1.49 22.32
N THR A 288 -15.08 0.32 22.50
CA THR A 288 -13.70 -0.01 22.18
C THR A 288 -13.50 0.05 20.65
N SER A 289 -12.44 0.70 20.18
CA SER A 289 -12.13 0.70 18.74
C SER A 289 -11.84 -0.74 18.27
N CYS A 290 -12.03 -1.06 16.99
CA CYS A 290 -11.63 -2.38 16.48
C CYS A 290 -10.17 -2.68 16.83
N ARG A 291 -9.25 -1.71 16.72
CA ARG A 291 -7.84 -1.93 17.09
C ARG A 291 -7.68 -2.33 18.54
N ASP A 292 -8.36 -1.65 19.45
CA ASP A 292 -8.30 -1.98 20.87
C ASP A 292 -8.91 -3.37 21.14
N ALA A 293 -10.03 -3.72 20.49
CA ALA A 293 -10.65 -5.03 20.63
C ALA A 293 -9.73 -6.16 20.12
N PHE A 294 -9.01 -5.94 19.01
CA PHE A 294 -8.00 -6.87 18.53
C PHE A 294 -6.86 -7.01 19.54
N LEU A 295 -6.33 -5.90 20.03
CA LEU A 295 -5.23 -5.87 20.99
C LEU A 295 -5.60 -6.57 22.31
N ASP A 296 -6.79 -6.34 22.83
CA ASP A 296 -7.31 -7.01 24.01
C ASP A 296 -7.47 -8.51 23.77
N THR A 297 -8.02 -8.90 22.61
CA THR A 297 -8.18 -10.31 22.24
C THR A 297 -6.84 -11.04 22.17
N ILE A 298 -5.84 -10.47 21.49
CA ILE A 298 -4.52 -11.12 21.37
C ILE A 298 -3.77 -11.13 22.71
N LYS A 299 -4.01 -10.14 23.58
CA LYS A 299 -3.43 -10.08 24.92
C LYS A 299 -4.00 -11.18 25.81
N ASP A 300 -5.30 -11.45 25.72
CA ASP A 300 -5.97 -12.52 26.50
C ASP A 300 -5.45 -13.92 26.15
N LEU A 301 -4.84 -14.10 24.97
CA LEU A 301 -4.14 -15.34 24.60
C LEU A 301 -2.82 -15.56 25.35
N SER A 302 -2.37 -14.58 26.15
CA SER A 302 -1.13 -14.64 26.94
C SER A 302 0.14 -15.00 26.13
N PRO A 303 0.44 -14.28 25.04
CA PRO A 303 1.64 -14.53 24.23
C PRO A 303 2.93 -14.21 25.00
N CYS A 304 4.02 -14.93 24.70
CA CYS A 304 5.34 -14.63 25.26
C CYS A 304 5.97 -13.38 24.64
N ILE A 305 5.62 -13.07 23.39
CA ILE A 305 6.02 -11.85 22.69
C ILE A 305 4.97 -11.47 21.65
N VAL A 306 4.72 -10.17 21.53
CA VAL A 306 3.96 -9.58 20.44
C VAL A 306 4.90 -8.66 19.64
N THR A 307 5.05 -8.90 18.35
CA THR A 307 5.77 -8.00 17.44
C THR A 307 4.77 -7.20 16.62
N VAL A 308 4.95 -5.88 16.59
CA VAL A 308 4.13 -4.96 15.80
C VAL A 308 5.05 -4.13 14.92
N VAL A 309 4.85 -4.22 13.61
CA VAL A 309 5.48 -3.36 12.62
C VAL A 309 4.36 -2.62 11.91
N ASP A 310 4.46 -1.31 11.87
CA ASP A 310 3.55 -0.44 11.12
C ASP A 310 4.34 0.69 10.47
N GLU A 311 3.68 1.38 9.56
CA GLU A 311 4.24 2.51 8.82
C GLU A 311 3.96 3.80 9.61
N ASP A 312 5.01 4.60 9.83
CA ASP A 312 4.92 5.87 10.56
C ASP A 312 4.39 6.98 9.64
N CYS A 313 3.10 6.93 9.32
CA CYS A 313 2.40 7.98 8.60
C CYS A 313 0.93 8.12 9.03
N ASP A 314 0.54 9.32 9.43
CA ASP A 314 -0.85 9.63 9.81
C ASP A 314 -1.71 9.96 8.58
N LEU A 315 -2.44 8.96 8.11
CA LEU A 315 -3.40 9.10 7.01
C LEU A 315 -4.85 9.25 7.51
N GLY A 316 -5.06 9.27 8.84
CA GLY A 316 -6.39 9.31 9.47
C GLY A 316 -6.97 10.71 9.61
N THR A 317 -6.23 11.76 9.25
CA THR A 317 -6.69 13.15 9.39
C THR A 317 -7.94 13.43 8.55
N SER A 318 -8.88 14.22 9.08
CA SER A 318 -10.15 14.52 8.40
C SER A 318 -10.00 15.53 7.25
N ASN A 319 -8.99 16.40 7.32
CA ASN A 319 -8.69 17.42 6.33
C ASN A 319 -7.97 16.82 5.09
N LEU A 320 -8.45 17.11 3.88
CA LEU A 320 -7.90 16.53 2.65
C LEU A 320 -6.49 17.04 2.34
N GLU A 321 -6.22 18.33 2.54
CA GLU A 321 -4.90 18.92 2.33
C GLU A 321 -3.85 18.24 3.21
N SER A 322 -4.15 18.04 4.49
CA SER A 322 -3.28 17.36 5.45
C SER A 322 -3.00 15.92 5.02
N ARG A 323 -4.04 15.17 4.61
CA ARG A 323 -3.84 13.82 4.06
C ARG A 323 -2.97 13.81 2.82
N ILE A 324 -3.13 14.79 1.92
CA ILE A 324 -2.32 14.87 0.69
C ILE A 324 -0.86 15.14 1.01
N THR A 325 -0.56 16.10 1.88
CA THR A 325 0.80 16.39 2.34
C THR A 325 1.43 15.14 2.96
N THR A 326 0.75 14.49 3.91
CA THR A 326 1.30 13.29 4.56
C THR A 326 1.48 12.14 3.56
N CYS A 327 0.48 11.88 2.71
CA CYS A 327 0.58 10.86 1.67
C CYS A 327 1.71 11.16 0.68
N PHE A 328 1.90 12.42 0.27
CA PHE A 328 2.90 12.77 -0.74
C PHE A 328 4.31 12.53 -0.20
N ASN A 329 4.56 13.00 1.03
CA ASN A 329 5.83 12.80 1.70
C ASN A 329 6.11 11.31 1.98
N TYR A 330 5.09 10.55 2.39
CA TYR A 330 5.23 9.13 2.66
C TYR A 330 5.44 8.30 1.38
N LEU A 331 4.58 8.47 0.38
CA LEU A 331 4.62 7.72 -0.88
C LEU A 331 5.78 8.13 -1.79
N TRP A 332 6.46 9.24 -1.51
CA TRP A 332 7.71 9.56 -2.21
C TRP A 332 8.82 8.54 -1.92
N ILE A 333 8.87 7.99 -0.71
CA ILE A 333 9.89 7.03 -0.26
C ILE A 333 9.96 5.78 -1.17
N PRO A 334 8.86 5.05 -1.46
CA PRO A 334 8.92 3.92 -2.38
C PRO A 334 9.38 4.32 -3.79
N PHE A 335 8.96 5.49 -4.28
CA PHE A 335 9.33 5.95 -5.63
C PHE A 335 10.83 6.24 -5.72
N ASP A 336 11.41 6.85 -4.69
CA ASP A 336 12.85 7.09 -4.59
C ASP A 336 13.66 5.78 -4.46
N ALA A 337 13.16 4.84 -3.64
CA ALA A 337 13.75 3.51 -3.52
C ALA A 337 13.75 2.77 -4.86
N PHE A 338 12.62 2.75 -5.57
CA PHE A 338 12.54 2.10 -6.88
C PHE A 338 13.39 2.81 -7.95
N GLU A 339 13.50 4.14 -7.93
CA GLU A 339 14.40 4.87 -8.81
C GLU A 339 15.87 4.51 -8.57
N THR A 340 16.24 4.29 -7.31
CA THR A 340 17.60 3.94 -6.90
C THR A 340 17.97 2.51 -7.28
N PHE A 341 17.06 1.54 -7.07
CA PHE A 341 17.38 0.12 -7.20
C PHE A 341 16.98 -0.50 -8.55
N LEU A 342 16.07 0.11 -9.32
CA LEU A 342 15.61 -0.43 -10.60
C LEU A 342 16.14 0.39 -11.80
N PRO A 343 16.40 -0.27 -12.95
CA PRO A 343 16.74 0.44 -14.18
C PRO A 343 15.65 1.43 -14.63
N LYS A 344 16.06 2.54 -15.27
CA LYS A 344 15.16 3.61 -15.74
C LYS A 344 14.00 3.16 -16.63
N ASN A 345 14.17 2.07 -17.38
CA ASN A 345 13.15 1.53 -18.28
C ASN A 345 12.59 0.19 -17.77
N SER A 346 12.69 -0.06 -16.45
CA SER A 346 12.21 -1.31 -15.87
C SER A 346 10.68 -1.38 -15.90
N PRO A 347 10.07 -2.36 -16.58
CA PRO A 347 8.63 -2.58 -16.50
C PRO A 347 8.20 -2.93 -15.07
N GLN A 348 9.08 -3.60 -14.30
CA GLN A 348 8.87 -3.96 -12.90
C GLN A 348 8.68 -2.72 -12.01
N ARG A 349 9.33 -1.59 -12.34
CA ARG A 349 9.14 -0.35 -11.57
C ARG A 349 7.71 0.18 -11.71
N ILE A 350 7.22 0.28 -12.94
CA ILE A 350 5.85 0.73 -13.24
C ILE A 350 4.84 -0.16 -12.50
N GLU A 351 5.14 -1.46 -12.50
CA GLU A 351 4.38 -2.51 -11.85
C GLU A 351 4.36 -2.40 -10.32
N TYR A 352 5.46 -2.02 -9.67
CA TYR A 352 5.56 -1.84 -8.22
C TYR A 352 5.05 -0.48 -7.75
N GLU A 353 5.19 0.57 -8.56
CA GLU A 353 4.62 1.90 -8.29
C GLU A 353 3.08 1.92 -8.40
N ALA A 354 2.49 0.90 -9.04
CA ALA A 354 1.04 0.73 -9.17
C ALA A 354 0.39 -0.03 -7.99
N VAL A 355 1.21 -0.55 -7.08
CA VAL A 355 0.85 -1.37 -5.91
C VAL A 355 0.80 -0.44 -4.71
#